data_AF-A0A7W1F543-F1
#
_entry.id   AF-A0A7W1F543-F1
#
_cell.length_a   1.000
_cell.length_b   1.000
_cell.length_c   1.000
_cell.angle_alpha   90.00
_cell.angle_beta   90.00
_cell.angle_gamma   90.00
#
_symmetry.space_group_name_H-M   'P 1'
#
loop_
_entity.id
_entity.type
_entity.pdbx_description
1 polymer ?
#
loop_
_entity_poly.entity_id
_entity_poly.type
_entity_poly.pdbx_seq_one_letter_code
_entity_poly.pdbx_strand_id
1 'polypeptide(L)'
;MPGSDDHGWLRRISPQVNFLWRGWFTPRYVEPLRRIYDHELVIVEHGACTVTIAGVEHFLDAGSFLVVPPGTEHVTVAGEEQVLRTCVHFDWEWVHDQPPLPMWTYAPAKASTRLVRPAPAWVPRGELGGRISEPPEIGRLIEALLRRWGDPQLQPSARALFLELLVRLIACQPAIGSPLPGRQALAAAVREALDRSLAEPVSVQDLLSGFDCTYEHANRTFKAVFGLTPVR
;
A
#
# COMPACT_ATOMS: atom_id res chain seq x y z
N MET A 1 18.00 25.19 6.65
CA MET A 1 16.80 25.50 7.45
C MET A 1 15.68 25.88 6.49
N PRO A 2 14.47 25.32 6.57
CA PRO A 2 14.05 23.97 6.93
C PRO A 2 13.48 23.24 5.69
N GLY A 3 13.94 22.03 5.39
CA GLY A 3 13.25 21.15 4.42
C GLY A 3 12.19 20.40 5.21
N SER A 4 10.99 20.97 5.29
CA SER A 4 9.87 20.46 6.08
C SER A 4 9.55 19.01 5.72
N ASP A 5 9.64 18.13 6.73
CA ASP A 5 8.76 16.98 6.88
C ASP A 5 7.31 17.50 6.86
N ASP A 6 6.77 17.77 5.68
CA ASP A 6 5.43 18.32 5.54
C ASP A 6 4.41 17.20 5.70
N HIS A 7 4.27 16.73 6.93
CA HIS A 7 3.17 15.92 7.40
C HIS A 7 1.85 16.71 7.42
N GLY A 8 1.76 17.90 6.80
CA GLY A 8 0.52 18.68 6.67
C GLY A 8 -0.63 17.90 6.04
N TRP A 9 -0.33 16.91 5.20
CA TRP A 9 -1.34 16.00 4.64
C TRP A 9 -2.01 15.10 5.69
N LEU A 10 -1.30 14.71 6.76
CA LEU A 10 -1.88 13.88 7.83
C LEU A 10 -3.08 14.57 8.49
N ARG A 11 -3.07 15.91 8.56
CA ARG A 11 -4.17 16.71 9.11
C ARG A 11 -5.44 16.66 8.25
N ARG A 12 -5.35 16.16 7.02
CA ARG A 12 -6.47 16.03 6.09
C ARG A 12 -7.15 14.68 6.15
N ILE A 13 -6.53 13.69 6.79
CA ILE A 13 -7.07 12.33 6.85
C ILE A 13 -8.37 12.34 7.68
N SER A 14 -9.43 11.78 7.09
CA SER A 14 -10.67 11.48 7.79
C SER A 14 -11.13 10.12 7.29
N PRO A 15 -10.62 9.02 7.85
CA PRO A 15 -10.69 7.76 7.15
C PRO A 15 -12.10 7.17 7.25
N GLN A 16 -12.48 6.46 6.21
CA GLN A 16 -13.66 5.62 6.16
C GLN A 16 -13.22 4.17 6.07
N VAL A 17 -13.51 3.39 7.12
CA VAL A 17 -13.30 1.95 7.11
C VAL A 17 -14.45 1.33 6.32
N ASN A 18 -14.13 0.46 5.38
CA ASN A 18 -15.10 -0.26 4.54
C ASN A 18 -15.20 -1.73 4.96
N PHE A 19 -14.09 -2.32 5.40
CA PHE A 19 -14.03 -3.69 5.90
C PHE A 19 -12.85 -3.89 6.83
N LEU A 20 -13.00 -4.80 7.78
CA LEU A 20 -11.99 -5.15 8.77
C LEU A 20 -11.98 -6.66 8.94
N TRP A 21 -10.80 -7.25 8.82
CA TRP A 21 -10.57 -8.66 9.04
C TRP A 21 -9.31 -8.85 9.87
N ARG A 22 -9.34 -9.85 10.75
CA ARG A 22 -8.16 -10.35 11.43
C ARG A 22 -8.23 -11.86 11.50
N GLY A 23 -7.14 -12.53 11.17
CA GLY A 23 -7.13 -13.98 11.21
C GLY A 23 -5.80 -14.61 10.88
N TRP A 24 -5.78 -15.92 11.09
CA TRP A 24 -4.63 -16.77 10.84
C TRP A 24 -4.66 -17.31 9.42
N PHE A 25 -3.53 -17.19 8.74
CA PHE A 25 -3.22 -17.97 7.55
C PHE A 25 -2.42 -19.20 7.96
N THR A 26 -2.79 -20.35 7.39
CA THR A 26 -1.99 -21.57 7.52
C THR A 26 -0.67 -21.42 6.78
N PRO A 27 0.37 -22.19 7.14
CA PRO A 27 1.63 -22.22 6.39
C PRO A 27 1.41 -22.38 4.90
N ARG A 28 2.16 -21.62 4.08
CA ARG A 28 2.11 -21.62 2.62
C ARG A 28 0.73 -21.29 2.02
N TYR A 29 -0.20 -20.77 2.82
CA TYR A 29 -1.49 -20.33 2.31
C TYR A 29 -1.29 -19.22 1.28
N VAL A 30 -1.99 -19.34 0.15
CA VAL A 30 -2.02 -18.34 -0.90
C VAL A 30 -3.37 -17.65 -0.81
N GLU A 31 -3.34 -16.38 -0.41
CA GLU A 31 -4.48 -15.49 -0.55
C GLU A 31 -4.59 -15.11 -2.04
N PRO A 32 -5.64 -15.52 -2.76
CA PRO A 32 -5.65 -15.48 -4.22
C PRO A 32 -5.42 -14.08 -4.80
N LEU A 33 -4.78 -14.05 -5.98
CA LEU A 33 -4.55 -12.83 -6.76
C LEU A 33 -5.87 -12.08 -6.96
N ARG A 34 -5.92 -10.84 -6.47
CA ARG A 34 -7.10 -9.98 -6.54
C ARG A 34 -6.72 -8.55 -6.85
N ARG A 35 -7.69 -7.79 -7.34
CA ARG A 35 -7.65 -6.34 -7.41
C ARG A 35 -8.65 -5.78 -6.42
N ILE A 36 -8.20 -4.93 -5.52
CA ILE A 36 -9.04 -4.21 -4.55
C ILE A 36 -9.49 -2.88 -5.12
N TYR A 37 -10.67 -2.41 -4.71
CA TYR A 37 -11.24 -1.16 -5.21
C TYR A 37 -10.94 0.04 -4.32
N ASP A 38 -10.63 -0.20 -3.05
CA ASP A 38 -10.19 0.78 -2.07
C ASP A 38 -8.75 0.47 -1.61
N HIS A 39 -8.28 1.15 -0.57
CA HIS A 39 -6.95 0.90 0.01
C HIS A 39 -7.05 -0.23 1.02
N GLU A 40 -6.01 -1.06 1.15
CA GLU A 40 -5.92 -2.09 2.20
C GLU A 40 -4.70 -1.81 3.07
N LEU A 41 -4.90 -1.51 4.35
CA LEU A 41 -3.84 -1.56 5.35
C LEU A 41 -3.66 -3.01 5.80
N VAL A 42 -2.46 -3.54 5.61
CA VAL A 42 -2.04 -4.87 6.06
C VAL A 42 -1.07 -4.71 7.22
N ILE A 43 -1.34 -5.37 8.34
CA ILE A 43 -0.45 -5.46 9.50
C ILE A 43 -0.15 -6.92 9.77
N VAL A 44 1.13 -7.27 9.91
CA VAL A 44 1.57 -8.61 10.31
C VAL A 44 1.91 -8.62 11.80
N GLU A 45 1.13 -9.38 12.56
CA GLU A 45 1.24 -9.48 14.02
C GLU A 45 2.08 -10.69 14.45
N HIS A 46 2.06 -11.76 13.66
CA HIS A 46 2.83 -12.99 13.88
C HIS A 46 3.23 -13.62 12.55
N GLY A 47 4.37 -14.32 12.52
CA GLY A 47 4.87 -15.02 11.33
C GLY A 47 5.39 -14.07 10.27
N ALA A 48 5.46 -14.54 9.03
CA ALA A 48 5.88 -13.75 7.89
C ALA A 48 5.15 -14.16 6.61
N CYS A 49 4.93 -13.20 5.71
CA CYS A 49 4.37 -13.42 4.39
C CYS A 49 5.10 -12.56 3.35
N THR A 50 4.91 -12.90 2.07
CA THR A 50 5.26 -12.04 0.95
C THR A 50 3.99 -11.53 0.31
N VAL A 51 3.89 -10.21 0.14
CA VAL A 51 2.82 -9.56 -0.61
C VAL A 51 3.41 -9.09 -1.93
N THR A 52 2.91 -9.59 -3.05
CA THR A 52 3.32 -9.10 -4.37
C THR A 52 2.29 -8.10 -4.86
N ILE A 53 2.69 -6.85 -5.13
CA ILE A 53 1.83 -5.76 -5.60
C ILE A 53 2.34 -5.31 -6.97
N ALA A 54 1.50 -5.36 -8.01
CA ALA A 54 1.90 -5.04 -9.38
C ALA A 54 3.19 -5.76 -9.86
N GLY A 55 3.45 -6.96 -9.34
CA GLY A 55 4.66 -7.74 -9.64
C GLY A 55 5.90 -7.39 -8.80
N VAL A 56 5.81 -6.45 -7.86
CA VAL A 56 6.87 -6.12 -6.89
C VAL A 56 6.61 -6.88 -5.59
N GLU A 57 7.62 -7.58 -5.08
CA GLU A 57 7.51 -8.35 -3.83
C GLU A 57 7.87 -7.52 -2.61
N HIS A 58 7.02 -7.59 -1.59
CA HIS A 58 7.23 -7.00 -0.27
C HIS A 58 7.24 -8.12 0.77
N PHE A 59 8.38 -8.31 1.42
CA PHE A 59 8.47 -9.23 2.56
C PHE A 59 7.97 -8.52 3.82
N LEU A 60 7.00 -9.13 4.50
CA LEU A 60 6.42 -8.63 5.74
C LEU A 60 6.52 -9.71 6.82
N ASP A 61 7.25 -9.43 7.89
CA ASP A 61 7.27 -10.23 9.12
C ASP A 61 6.56 -9.52 10.28
N ALA A 62 6.46 -10.17 11.42
CA ALA A 62 5.86 -9.61 12.62
C ALA A 62 6.41 -8.20 12.96
N GLY A 63 5.49 -7.25 13.13
CA GLY A 63 5.83 -5.84 13.34
C GLY A 63 5.99 -5.04 12.05
N SER A 64 5.61 -5.60 10.90
CA SER A 64 5.55 -4.89 9.62
C SER A 64 4.13 -4.46 9.28
N PHE A 65 4.01 -3.36 8.52
CA PHE A 65 2.76 -2.98 7.87
C PHE A 65 3.00 -2.52 6.43
N LEU A 66 1.95 -2.57 5.62
CA LEU A 66 1.94 -2.14 4.23
C LEU A 66 0.54 -1.62 3.85
N VAL A 67 0.47 -0.55 3.08
CA VAL A 67 -0.76 -0.06 2.46
C VAL A 67 -0.75 -0.47 0.99
N VAL A 68 -1.71 -1.31 0.61
CA VAL A 68 -1.95 -1.70 -0.77
C VAL A 68 -2.83 -0.63 -1.45
N PRO A 69 -2.38 -0.06 -2.58
CA PRO A 69 -3.17 0.95 -3.29
C PRO A 69 -4.38 0.33 -4.04
N PRO A 70 -5.44 1.12 -4.24
CA PRO A 70 -6.64 0.70 -4.96
C PRO A 70 -6.31 0.43 -6.44
N GLY A 71 -7.09 -0.44 -7.06
CA GLY A 71 -6.95 -0.77 -8.48
C GLY A 71 -5.70 -1.59 -8.83
N THR A 72 -4.93 -2.01 -7.83
CA THR A 72 -3.67 -2.73 -8.05
C THR A 72 -3.84 -4.23 -7.77
N GLU A 73 -3.33 -5.04 -8.69
CA GLU A 73 -3.29 -6.49 -8.50
C GLU A 73 -2.28 -6.86 -7.42
N HIS A 74 -2.72 -7.69 -6.48
CA HIS A 74 -1.84 -8.22 -5.46
C HIS A 74 -2.25 -9.62 -5.01
N VAL A 75 -1.25 -10.35 -4.50
CA VAL A 75 -1.37 -11.70 -3.95
C VAL A 75 -0.55 -11.75 -2.66
N THR A 76 -1.04 -12.46 -1.65
CA THR A 76 -0.29 -12.71 -0.42
C THR A 76 0.03 -14.19 -0.32
N VAL A 77 1.28 -14.51 -0.04
CA VAL A 77 1.73 -15.88 0.24
C VAL A 77 2.28 -15.94 1.65
N ALA A 78 1.63 -16.72 2.51
CA ALA A 78 2.14 -17.00 3.86
C ALA A 78 3.45 -17.80 3.77
N GLY A 79 4.36 -17.55 4.70
CA GLY A 79 5.63 -18.28 4.80
C GLY A 79 5.48 -19.71 5.31
N GLU A 80 6.57 -20.23 5.85
CA GLU A 80 6.65 -21.61 6.40
C GLU A 80 5.87 -21.79 7.71
N GLU A 81 5.54 -20.70 8.40
CA GLU A 81 4.82 -20.70 9.66
C GLU A 81 3.43 -20.07 9.52
N GLN A 82 2.61 -20.21 10.57
CA GLN A 82 1.33 -19.52 10.65
C GLN A 82 1.53 -18.01 10.73
N VAL A 83 0.70 -17.27 10.00
CA VAL A 83 0.77 -15.80 9.93
C VAL A 83 -0.52 -15.22 10.49
N LEU A 84 -0.41 -14.33 11.47
CA LEU A 84 -1.55 -13.54 11.95
C LEU A 84 -1.52 -12.17 11.27
N ARG A 85 -2.59 -11.84 10.56
CA ARG A 85 -2.75 -10.56 9.87
C ARG A 85 -3.99 -9.83 10.36
N THR A 86 -3.88 -8.52 10.42
CA THR A 86 -5.02 -7.59 10.45
C THR A 86 -5.05 -6.83 9.12
N CYS A 87 -6.20 -6.84 8.45
CA CYS A 87 -6.45 -6.14 7.19
C CYS A 87 -7.58 -5.14 7.38
N VAL A 88 -7.34 -3.87 7.05
CA VAL A 88 -8.34 -2.81 7.08
C VAL A 88 -8.50 -2.23 5.68
N HIS A 89 -9.66 -2.39 5.08
CA HIS A 89 -10.02 -1.74 3.82
C HIS A 89 -10.58 -0.35 4.10
N PHE A 90 -10.10 0.66 3.39
CA PHE A 90 -10.45 2.04 3.70
C PHE A 90 -10.31 3.03 2.53
N ASP A 91 -10.97 4.17 2.73
CA ASP A 91 -10.77 5.41 1.98
C ASP A 91 -10.12 6.46 2.90
N TRP A 92 -9.24 7.30 2.35
CA TRP A 92 -8.53 8.37 3.10
C TRP A 92 -9.45 9.49 3.56
N GLU A 93 -10.56 9.68 2.85
CA GLU A 93 -11.59 10.68 3.13
C GLU A 93 -12.91 9.98 3.35
N TRP A 94 -13.69 10.53 4.28
CA TRP A 94 -15.04 10.10 4.51
C TRP A 94 -15.93 10.69 3.44
N VAL A 95 -16.67 9.82 2.77
CA VAL A 95 -17.60 10.19 1.73
C VAL A 95 -18.99 9.75 2.18
N HIS A 96 -19.87 10.72 2.40
CA HIS A 96 -21.25 10.44 2.74
C HIS A 96 -21.94 9.63 1.62
N ASP A 97 -22.82 8.71 1.99
CA ASP A 97 -23.70 7.98 1.08
C ASP A 97 -23.01 7.23 -0.07
N GLN A 98 -21.88 6.57 0.22
CA GLN A 98 -21.29 5.67 -0.77
C GLN A 98 -22.14 4.39 -0.94
N PRO A 99 -22.47 4.02 -2.18
CA PRO A 99 -23.13 2.75 -2.42
C PRO A 99 -22.20 1.61 -2.00
N PRO A 100 -22.75 0.50 -1.46
CA PRO A 100 -21.95 -0.68 -1.18
C PRO A 100 -21.31 -1.17 -2.48
N LEU A 101 -19.98 -1.27 -2.47
CA LEU A 101 -19.23 -1.83 -3.58
C LEU A 101 -18.74 -3.23 -3.20
N PRO A 102 -18.56 -4.13 -4.18
CA PRO A 102 -17.67 -5.27 -3.94
C PRO A 102 -16.31 -4.71 -3.52
N MET A 103 -15.67 -5.36 -2.54
CA MET A 103 -14.36 -4.90 -2.04
C MET A 103 -13.22 -5.22 -3.01
N TRP A 104 -13.33 -6.34 -3.72
CA TRP A 104 -12.32 -6.80 -4.67
C TRP A 104 -12.89 -7.64 -5.80
N THR A 105 -12.03 -8.01 -6.74
CA THR A 105 -12.30 -8.96 -7.81
C THR A 105 -11.09 -9.88 -7.98
N TYR A 106 -11.34 -11.19 -8.07
CA TYR A 106 -10.29 -12.18 -8.24
C TYR A 106 -9.91 -12.36 -9.71
N ALA A 107 -8.63 -12.62 -9.97
CA ALA A 107 -8.19 -13.03 -11.30
C ALA A 107 -8.86 -14.38 -11.69
N PRO A 108 -9.23 -14.60 -12.96
CA PRO A 108 -8.96 -13.74 -14.13
C PRO A 108 -10.05 -12.70 -14.42
N ALA A 109 -11.01 -12.47 -13.52
CA ALA A 109 -12.07 -11.51 -13.76
C ALA A 109 -11.50 -10.08 -13.84
N LYS A 110 -11.98 -9.29 -14.81
CA LYS A 110 -11.53 -7.91 -15.01
C LYS A 110 -12.22 -7.00 -14.01
N ALA A 111 -11.44 -6.35 -13.16
CA ALA A 111 -11.98 -5.34 -12.26
C ALA A 111 -12.46 -4.11 -13.02
N SER A 112 -13.57 -3.53 -12.57
CA SER A 112 -14.11 -2.30 -13.16
C SER A 112 -13.32 -1.09 -12.68
N THR A 113 -12.71 -0.35 -13.61
CA THR A 113 -11.99 0.89 -13.30
C THR A 113 -12.89 1.96 -12.69
N ARG A 114 -14.21 1.89 -12.94
CA ARG A 114 -15.21 2.81 -12.37
C ARG A 114 -15.45 2.62 -10.88
N LEU A 115 -15.06 1.47 -10.33
CA LEU A 115 -15.23 1.14 -8.92
C LEU A 115 -14.00 1.50 -8.08
N VAL A 116 -12.86 1.76 -8.73
CA VAL A 116 -11.61 2.12 -8.06
C VAL A 116 -11.77 3.49 -7.41
N ARG A 117 -11.45 3.56 -6.11
CA ARG A 117 -11.48 4.77 -5.27
C ARG A 117 -10.04 5.26 -5.08
N PRO A 118 -9.53 6.13 -5.96
CA PRO A 118 -8.13 6.56 -5.89
C PRO A 118 -7.86 7.36 -4.62
N ALA A 119 -6.60 7.35 -4.18
CA ALA A 119 -6.15 8.26 -3.14
C ALA A 119 -6.36 9.72 -3.57
N PRO A 120 -6.81 10.61 -2.68
CA PRO A 120 -6.78 12.04 -2.93
C PRO A 120 -5.37 12.52 -3.29
N ALA A 121 -5.26 13.55 -4.12
CA ALA A 121 -3.96 14.06 -4.62
C ALA A 121 -3.00 14.56 -3.52
N TRP A 122 -3.49 14.76 -2.30
CA TRP A 122 -2.71 15.19 -1.15
C TRP A 122 -2.11 14.04 -0.36
N VAL A 123 -2.53 12.79 -0.61
CA VAL A 123 -1.86 11.61 -0.06
C VAL A 123 -0.53 11.44 -0.79
N PRO A 124 0.59 11.22 -0.08
CA PRO A 124 1.88 10.97 -0.71
C PRO A 124 1.80 9.83 -1.73
N ARG A 125 2.48 10.03 -2.85
CA ARG A 125 2.67 8.98 -3.85
C ARG A 125 3.80 8.06 -3.40
N GLY A 126 3.72 6.80 -3.82
CA GLY A 126 4.70 5.78 -3.48
C GLY A 126 4.15 4.79 -2.46
N GLU A 127 5.03 3.89 -2.04
CA GLU A 127 4.69 2.84 -1.10
C GLU A 127 4.59 3.41 0.32
N LEU A 128 3.49 3.11 1.00
CA LEU A 128 3.32 3.42 2.41
C LEU A 128 3.40 2.12 3.19
N GLY A 129 4.54 1.87 3.82
CA GLY A 129 4.79 0.66 4.58
C GLY A 129 6.09 0.77 5.35
N GLY A 130 6.30 -0.15 6.28
CA GLY A 130 7.52 -0.16 7.08
C GLY A 130 7.38 -0.93 8.38
N ARG A 131 8.27 -0.60 9.32
CA ARG A 131 8.29 -1.16 10.67
C ARG A 131 7.35 -0.38 11.58
N ILE A 132 6.73 -1.10 12.51
CA ILE A 132 5.90 -0.55 13.56
C ILE A 132 6.79 -0.07 14.72
N SER A 133 6.80 1.22 14.99
CA SER A 133 7.66 1.86 16.00
C SER A 133 7.17 1.65 17.45
N GLU A 134 5.92 1.24 17.67
CA GLU A 134 5.32 0.99 19.00
C GLU A 134 4.37 -0.23 18.98
N PRO A 135 4.89 -1.47 18.85
CA PRO A 135 4.03 -2.65 18.65
C PRO A 135 2.95 -2.87 19.72
N PRO A 136 3.21 -2.69 21.03
CA PRO A 136 2.17 -2.88 22.06
C PRO A 136 1.02 -1.89 21.95
N GLU A 137 1.31 -0.63 21.65
CA GLU A 137 0.34 0.46 21.46
C GLU A 137 -0.51 0.21 20.22
N ILE A 138 0.12 -0.14 19.11
CA ILE A 138 -0.57 -0.50 17.87
C ILE A 138 -1.48 -1.72 18.08
N GLY A 139 -1.01 -2.75 18.78
CA GLY A 139 -1.83 -3.91 19.15
C GLY A 139 -3.08 -3.51 19.94
N ARG A 140 -2.93 -2.61 20.93
CA ARG A 140 -4.07 -2.09 21.71
C ARG A 140 -5.08 -1.32 20.85
N LEU A 141 -4.61 -0.54 19.87
CA LEU A 141 -5.48 0.17 18.92
C LEU A 141 -6.24 -0.78 18.01
N ILE A 142 -5.57 -1.80 17.45
CA ILE A 142 -6.19 -2.85 16.62
C ILE A 142 -7.29 -3.57 17.40
N GLU A 143 -6.99 -4.00 18.62
CA GLU A 143 -7.95 -4.69 19.50
C GLU A 143 -9.17 -3.81 19.81
N ALA A 144 -8.95 -2.53 20.10
CA ALA A 144 -10.05 -1.59 20.34
C ALA A 144 -10.88 -1.35 19.07
N LEU A 145 -10.24 -1.28 17.90
CA LEU A 145 -10.89 -1.08 16.60
C LEU A 145 -11.79 -2.27 16.27
N LEU A 146 -11.28 -3.50 16.39
CA LEU A 146 -12.02 -4.74 16.16
C LEU A 146 -13.27 -4.84 17.02
N ARG A 147 -13.17 -4.50 18.32
CA ARG A 147 -14.32 -4.51 19.23
C ARG A 147 -15.41 -3.51 18.86
N ARG A 148 -15.02 -2.33 18.34
CA ARG A 148 -15.96 -1.22 18.06
C ARG A 148 -16.56 -1.29 16.66
N TRP A 149 -15.86 -1.90 15.70
CA TRP A 149 -16.28 -1.93 14.30
C TRP A 149 -17.63 -2.62 14.07
N GLY A 150 -17.94 -3.66 14.84
CA GLY A 150 -19.19 -4.41 14.73
C GLY A 150 -20.44 -3.70 15.27
N ASP A 151 -20.29 -2.57 15.98
CA ASP A 151 -21.39 -1.85 16.61
C ASP A 151 -21.64 -0.49 15.93
N PRO A 152 -22.81 -0.28 15.29
CA PRO A 152 -23.16 0.98 14.66
C PRO A 152 -23.06 2.20 15.58
N GLN A 153 -23.32 2.06 16.89
CA GLN A 153 -23.22 3.17 17.84
C GLN A 153 -21.76 3.57 18.11
N LEU A 154 -20.83 2.65 17.92
CA LEU A 154 -19.41 2.85 18.15
C LEU A 154 -18.65 3.20 16.87
N GLN A 155 -19.32 3.28 15.71
CA GLN A 155 -18.72 3.61 14.42
C GLN A 155 -17.89 4.90 14.42
N PRO A 156 -18.35 6.05 14.98
CA PRO A 156 -17.52 7.24 15.09
C PRO A 156 -16.23 6.99 15.89
N SER A 157 -16.32 6.17 16.94
CA SER A 157 -15.17 5.80 17.77
C SER A 157 -14.21 4.84 17.07
N ALA A 158 -14.74 3.89 16.28
CA ALA A 158 -13.93 3.01 15.43
C ALA A 158 -13.14 3.81 14.39
N ARG A 159 -13.79 4.79 13.75
CA ARG A 159 -13.10 5.71 12.81
C ARG A 159 -12.01 6.52 13.48
N ALA A 160 -12.25 7.05 14.69
CA ALA A 160 -11.23 7.78 15.44
C ALA A 160 -10.03 6.89 15.81
N LEU A 161 -10.26 5.64 16.22
CA LEU A 161 -9.19 4.68 16.46
C LEU A 161 -8.39 4.36 15.20
N PHE A 162 -9.06 4.21 14.06
CA PHE A 162 -8.40 3.93 12.82
C PHE A 162 -7.57 5.13 12.31
N LEU A 163 -8.05 6.36 12.51
CA LEU A 163 -7.26 7.57 12.27
C LEU A 163 -6.00 7.58 13.14
N GLU A 164 -6.11 7.33 14.44
CA GLU A 164 -4.96 7.24 15.35
C GLU A 164 -3.97 6.15 14.89
N LEU A 165 -4.48 4.99 14.48
CA LEU A 165 -3.66 3.91 13.94
C LEU A 165 -2.88 4.35 12.70
N LEU A 166 -3.55 4.95 11.70
CA LEU A 166 -2.89 5.46 10.49
C LEU A 166 -1.82 6.50 10.81
N VAL A 167 -2.14 7.47 11.67
CA VAL A 167 -1.20 8.52 12.06
C VAL A 167 0.04 7.91 12.71
N ARG A 168 -0.11 6.99 13.66
CA ARG A 168 1.06 6.35 14.32
C ARG A 168 1.91 5.52 13.37
N LEU A 169 1.28 4.80 12.45
CA LEU A 169 2.02 3.97 11.49
C LEU A 169 2.80 4.82 10.50
N ILE A 170 2.21 5.93 10.03
CA ILE A 170 2.74 6.71 8.91
C ILE A 170 3.59 7.88 9.38
N ALA A 171 3.20 8.60 10.44
CA ALA A 171 3.95 9.75 10.95
C ALA A 171 5.29 9.34 11.59
N CYS A 172 5.37 8.12 12.13
CA CYS A 172 6.57 7.61 12.78
C CYS A 172 7.48 6.83 11.84
N GLN A 173 7.21 6.83 10.52
CA GLN A 173 8.21 6.39 9.57
C GLN A 173 9.35 7.39 9.57
N PRO A 174 10.61 6.97 9.76
CA PRO A 174 11.71 7.85 9.46
C PRO A 174 11.55 8.32 8.01
N ALA A 175 12.02 9.52 7.68
CA ALA A 175 12.33 9.88 6.30
C ALA A 175 13.47 8.96 5.81
N ILE A 176 13.15 7.70 5.57
CA ILE A 176 14.07 6.72 5.03
C ILE A 176 14.20 7.13 3.57
N GLY A 177 15.35 7.71 3.21
CA GLY A 177 15.76 7.82 1.81
C GLY A 177 15.52 6.46 1.17
N SER A 178 14.70 6.45 0.12
CA SER A 178 14.13 5.25 -0.48
C SER A 178 15.14 4.10 -0.40
N PRO A 179 14.83 2.94 0.21
CA PRO A 179 15.66 1.78 -0.02
C PRO A 179 15.78 1.68 -1.54
N LEU A 180 17.01 1.73 -2.07
CA LEU A 180 17.25 1.63 -3.50
C LEU A 180 16.36 0.51 -4.00
N PRO A 181 15.36 0.80 -4.85
CA PRO A 181 14.35 -0.18 -5.17
C PRO A 181 15.09 -1.42 -5.64
N GLY A 182 14.76 -2.59 -5.08
CA GLY A 182 15.31 -3.83 -5.57
C GLY A 182 15.22 -3.85 -7.09
N ARG A 183 16.16 -4.49 -7.77
CA ARG A 183 16.35 -4.36 -9.23
C ARG A 183 15.04 -4.50 -10.04
N GLN A 184 14.08 -5.30 -9.56
CA GLN A 184 12.73 -5.40 -10.12
C GLN A 184 11.83 -4.19 -9.87
N ALA A 185 11.81 -3.63 -8.67
CA ALA A 185 11.03 -2.44 -8.31
C ALA A 185 11.48 -1.20 -9.09
N LEU A 186 12.80 -1.00 -9.27
CA LEU A 186 13.31 0.09 -10.10
C LEU A 186 12.86 -0.09 -11.56
N ALA A 187 12.94 -1.31 -12.08
CA ALA A 187 12.50 -1.59 -13.44
C ALA A 187 10.99 -1.35 -13.60
N ALA A 188 10.16 -1.80 -12.65
CA ALA A 188 8.71 -1.59 -12.68
C ALA A 188 8.34 -0.10 -12.64
N ALA A 189 9.01 0.68 -11.79
CA ALA A 189 8.77 2.11 -11.69
C ALA A 189 9.22 2.88 -12.95
N VAL A 190 10.34 2.47 -13.58
CA VAL A 190 10.75 2.97 -14.91
C VAL A 190 9.69 2.66 -15.97
N ARG A 191 9.12 1.45 -15.97
CA ARG A 191 8.05 1.06 -16.90
C ARG A 191 6.83 1.95 -16.74
N GLU A 192 6.40 2.17 -15.50
CA GLU A 192 5.23 2.97 -15.20
C GLU A 192 5.44 4.45 -15.60
N ALA A 193 6.65 4.99 -15.42
CA ALA A 193 7.01 6.32 -15.90
C ALA A 193 6.92 6.44 -17.43
N LEU A 194 7.40 5.42 -18.16
CA LEU A 194 7.31 5.37 -19.62
C LEU A 194 5.86 5.28 -20.09
N ASP A 195 5.07 4.35 -19.52
CA ASP A 195 3.67 4.12 -19.89
C ASP A 195 2.81 5.37 -19.67
N ARG A 196 3.07 6.15 -18.61
CA ARG A 196 2.39 7.43 -18.34
C ARG A 196 2.80 8.54 -19.29
N SER A 197 4.06 8.54 -19.72
CA SER A 197 4.61 9.60 -20.57
C SER A 197 4.20 9.49 -22.04
N LEU A 198 3.53 8.39 -22.45
CA LEU A 198 3.16 8.12 -23.84
C LEU A 198 2.42 9.29 -24.54
N ALA A 199 1.72 10.15 -23.77
CA ALA A 199 0.98 11.30 -24.28
C ALA A 199 1.75 12.65 -24.27
N GLU A 200 2.91 12.76 -23.62
CA GLU A 200 3.62 14.04 -23.41
C GLU A 200 5.02 14.03 -24.01
N PRO A 201 5.51 15.06 -24.73
CA PRO A 201 6.81 15.05 -25.40
C PRO A 201 8.00 15.27 -24.44
N VAL A 202 8.29 14.27 -23.60
CA VAL A 202 9.37 14.28 -22.61
C VAL A 202 10.43 13.23 -22.98
N SER A 203 11.72 13.56 -22.87
CA SER A 203 12.77 12.59 -23.16
C SER A 203 12.82 11.49 -22.08
N VAL A 204 13.27 10.29 -22.44
CA VAL A 204 13.47 9.21 -21.44
C VAL A 204 14.45 9.64 -20.36
N GLN A 205 15.45 10.46 -20.70
CA GLN A 205 16.45 10.91 -19.73
C GLN A 205 15.84 11.85 -18.69
N ASP A 206 14.94 12.75 -19.10
CA ASP A 206 14.20 13.65 -18.20
C ASP A 206 13.14 12.90 -17.38
N LEU A 207 12.51 11.89 -17.97
CA LEU A 207 11.58 11.01 -17.23
C LEU A 207 12.30 10.23 -16.13
N LEU A 208 13.55 9.87 -16.37
CA LEU A 208 14.35 9.07 -15.45
C LEU A 208 15.17 9.88 -14.44
N SER A 209 15.25 11.21 -14.59
CA SER A 209 15.96 12.07 -13.63
C SER A 209 15.26 12.18 -12.28
N GLY A 210 14.00 11.76 -12.18
CA GLY A 210 13.22 11.73 -10.94
C GLY A 210 13.48 10.51 -10.05
N PHE A 211 14.33 9.57 -10.49
CA PHE A 211 14.73 8.41 -9.68
C PHE A 211 16.02 8.70 -8.91
N ASP A 212 16.17 8.10 -7.73
CA ASP A 212 17.41 8.13 -6.92
C ASP A 212 18.56 7.29 -7.53
N CYS A 213 18.69 7.25 -8.86
CA CYS A 213 19.75 6.52 -9.55
C CYS A 213 20.15 7.19 -10.86
N THR A 214 21.33 6.85 -11.38
CA THR A 214 21.76 7.39 -12.68
C THR A 214 20.93 6.79 -13.82
N TYR A 215 20.81 7.54 -14.91
CA TYR A 215 20.15 7.09 -16.13
C TYR A 215 20.70 5.73 -16.61
N GLU A 216 22.01 5.52 -16.58
CA GLU A 216 22.66 4.27 -16.97
C GLU A 216 22.33 3.13 -16.01
N HIS A 217 22.13 3.43 -14.73
CA HIS A 217 21.70 2.44 -13.74
C HIS A 217 20.24 2.04 -14.00
N ALA A 218 19.33 3.00 -14.16
CA ALA A 218 17.94 2.74 -14.51
C ALA A 218 17.81 1.93 -15.81
N ASN A 219 18.57 2.29 -16.84
CA ASN A 219 18.54 1.62 -18.14
C ASN A 219 19.07 0.18 -18.07
N ARG A 220 20.21 -0.05 -17.39
CA ARG A 220 20.74 -1.41 -17.17
C ARG A 220 19.80 -2.28 -16.35
N THR A 221 19.16 -1.70 -15.35
CA THR A 221 18.21 -2.39 -14.48
C THR A 221 16.94 -2.76 -15.24
N PHE A 222 16.36 -1.82 -15.99
CA PHE A 222 15.21 -2.07 -16.85
C PHE A 222 15.49 -3.16 -17.89
N LYS A 223 16.64 -3.08 -18.58
CA LYS A 223 17.07 -4.10 -19.54
C LYS A 223 17.27 -5.47 -18.93
N ALA A 224 17.82 -5.54 -17.72
CA ALA A 224 18.02 -6.81 -17.03
C ALA A 224 16.69 -7.50 -16.65
N VAL A 225 15.62 -6.73 -16.43
CA VAL A 225 14.31 -7.26 -16.00
C VAL A 225 13.38 -7.53 -17.18
N PHE A 226 13.29 -6.62 -18.15
CA PHE A 226 12.34 -6.72 -19.27
C PHE A 226 12.98 -7.18 -20.59
N GLY A 227 14.31 -7.33 -20.63
CA GLY A 227 15.04 -7.72 -21.85
C GLY A 227 15.12 -6.62 -22.92
N LEU A 228 14.56 -5.44 -22.66
CA LEU A 228 14.49 -4.31 -23.59
C LEU A 228 15.13 -3.08 -22.95
N THR A 229 15.71 -2.20 -23.75
CA THR A 229 16.09 -0.86 -23.27
C THR A 229 14.83 0.02 -23.16
N PRO A 230 14.72 0.88 -22.14
CA PRO A 230 13.67 1.89 -22.08
C PRO A 230 13.93 2.87 -23.23
N VAL A 231 13.16 2.72 -24.30
CA VAL A 231 13.21 3.56 -25.50
C VAL A 231 11.84 4.20 -25.67
N ARG A 232 11.87 5.41 -26.22
CA ARG A 232 10.68 6.11 -26.66
C ARG A 232 10.76 6.30 -28.16
#